data_AF-A0A5C4R0T7-F1
#
_entry.id   AF-A0A5C4R0T7-F1
#
_cell.length_a   1.000
_cell.length_b   1.000
_cell.length_c   1.000
_cell.angle_alpha   90.00
_cell.angle_beta   90.00
_cell.angle_gamma   90.00
#
_symmetry.space_group_name_H-M   'P 1'
#
loop_
_entity.id
_entity.type
_entity.pdbx_description
1 polymer ?
#
loop_
_entity_poly.entity_id
_entity_poly.type
_entity_poly.pdbx_seq_one_letter_code
_entity_poly.pdbx_strand_id
1 'polypeptide(L)'
;MRRMRSDVITVQTGSRPTVRDITAEAQGFVSGEGDGLLHVFVPHATAGLAIIETGSGSDDDLLTAIDALLPTDNRWRHRHGSPGHGRDHVLPAFVPPYATLPVL
;
A
#
# COMPACT_ATOMS: atom_id res chain seq x y z
N MET A 1 -3.96 8.06 -31.08
CA MET A 1 -4.29 7.45 -29.78
C MET A 1 -3.39 8.06 -28.73
N ARG A 2 -3.94 8.65 -27.67
CA ARG A 2 -3.14 9.16 -26.55
C ARG A 2 -2.54 7.93 -25.85
N ARG A 3 -1.21 7.85 -25.76
CA ARG A 3 -0.55 6.72 -25.04
C ARG A 3 -0.93 6.80 -23.57
N MET A 4 -1.10 5.63 -22.94
CA MET A 4 -1.16 5.54 -21.49
C MET A 4 0.14 6.10 -20.91
N ARG A 5 0.04 7.06 -19.99
CA ARG A 5 1.17 7.57 -19.23
C ARG A 5 1.35 6.73 -17.98
N SER A 6 2.59 6.39 -17.66
CA SER A 6 2.95 5.62 -16.47
C SER A 6 4.28 6.14 -15.94
N ASP A 7 4.44 6.12 -14.64
CA ASP A 7 5.70 6.45 -13.96
C ASP A 7 5.93 5.46 -12.80
N VAL A 8 7.17 5.32 -12.36
CA VAL A 8 7.55 4.45 -11.26
C VAL A 8 8.26 5.27 -10.20
N ILE A 9 7.68 5.31 -9.01
CA ILE A 9 8.31 5.90 -7.83
C ILE A 9 8.92 4.80 -6.96
N THR A 10 9.95 5.15 -6.21
CA THR A 10 10.54 4.27 -5.20
C THR A 10 10.14 4.75 -3.81
N VAL A 11 9.41 3.93 -3.06
CA VAL A 11 9.04 4.21 -1.68
C VAL A 11 9.96 3.43 -0.75
N GLN A 12 10.83 4.14 -0.04
CA GLN A 12 11.72 3.53 0.94
C GLN A 12 10.97 3.29 2.26
N THR A 13 10.94 2.03 2.68
CA THR A 13 10.42 1.59 3.98
C THR A 13 11.57 1.09 4.86
N GLY A 14 11.37 1.10 6.18
CA GLY A 14 12.35 0.59 7.15
C GLY A 14 12.25 -0.92 7.36
N SER A 15 12.84 -1.39 8.45
CA SER A 15 12.79 -2.80 8.88
C SER A 15 11.54 -3.17 9.70
N ARG A 16 10.58 -2.25 9.82
CA ARG A 16 9.33 -2.43 10.58
C ARG A 16 8.13 -2.10 9.70
N PRO A 17 6.95 -2.69 9.98
CA PRO A 17 5.69 -2.26 9.37
C PRO A 17 5.51 -0.75 9.52
N THR A 18 5.13 -0.09 8.44
CA THR A 18 4.99 1.36 8.37
C THR A 18 3.97 1.74 7.31
N VAL A 19 3.27 2.84 7.53
CA VAL A 19 2.46 3.52 6.51
C VAL A 19 3.30 4.66 5.94
N ARG A 20 3.35 4.78 4.61
CA ARG A 20 3.99 5.90 3.93
C ARG A 20 2.96 6.62 3.09
N ASP A 21 2.75 7.89 3.39
CA ASP A 21 1.93 8.76 2.55
C ASP A 21 2.67 9.03 1.24
N ILE A 22 2.01 8.72 0.12
CA ILE A 22 2.47 8.92 -1.26
C ILE A 22 1.60 9.94 -2.02
N THR A 23 0.78 10.71 -1.29
CA THR A 23 -0.18 11.66 -1.87
C THR A 23 0.51 12.72 -2.71
N ALA A 24 1.68 13.22 -2.27
CA ALA A 24 2.43 14.24 -2.99
C ALA A 24 2.92 13.73 -4.36
N GLU A 25 3.39 12.49 -4.42
CA GLU A 25 3.83 11.84 -5.65
C GLU A 25 2.65 11.60 -6.61
N ALA A 26 1.50 11.14 -6.08
CA ALA A 26 0.28 10.95 -6.85
C ALA A 26 -0.23 12.29 -7.43
N GLN A 27 -0.27 13.35 -6.61
CA GLN A 27 -0.63 14.71 -7.04
C GLN A 27 0.33 15.25 -8.09
N GLY A 28 1.64 15.07 -7.89
CA GLY A 28 2.66 15.45 -8.86
C GLY A 28 2.48 14.73 -10.20
N PHE A 29 2.14 13.43 -10.17
CA PHE A 29 1.87 12.67 -11.38
C PHE A 29 0.65 13.23 -12.13
N VAL A 30 -0.48 13.48 -11.48
CA VAL A 30 -1.71 13.94 -12.17
C VAL A 30 -1.78 15.45 -12.40
N SER A 31 -0.76 16.21 -11.95
CA SER A 31 -0.76 17.67 -12.08
C SER A 31 -0.89 18.13 -13.54
N GLY A 32 -1.87 19.00 -13.80
CA GLY A 32 -2.17 19.52 -15.14
C GLY A 32 -2.95 18.56 -16.05
N GLU A 33 -3.32 17.37 -15.57
CA GLU A 33 -4.27 16.50 -16.26
C GLU A 33 -5.71 16.96 -15.94
N GLY A 34 -6.66 16.64 -16.83
CA GLY A 34 -8.09 16.84 -16.60
C GLY A 34 -8.79 15.58 -16.08
N ASP A 35 -10.12 15.56 -16.17
CA ASP A 35 -10.95 14.44 -15.73
C ASP A 35 -10.44 13.08 -16.24
N GLY A 36 -10.33 12.11 -15.33
CA GLY A 36 -9.81 10.79 -15.67
C GLY A 36 -9.71 9.83 -14.49
N LEU A 37 -8.85 8.82 -14.66
CA LEU A 37 -8.56 7.82 -13.64
C LEU A 37 -7.05 7.76 -13.38
N LEU A 38 -6.67 7.83 -12.11
CA LEU A 38 -5.35 7.47 -11.62
C LEU A 38 -5.40 6.03 -11.15
N HIS A 39 -4.56 5.17 -11.72
CA HIS A 39 -4.33 3.82 -11.21
C HIS A 39 -2.94 3.74 -10.57
N VAL A 40 -2.90 3.33 -9.31
CA VAL A 40 -1.68 3.11 -8.54
C VAL A 40 -1.59 1.62 -8.22
N PHE A 41 -0.42 1.02 -8.43
CA PHE A 41 -0.18 -0.39 -8.17
C PHE A 41 1.19 -0.57 -7.52
N VAL A 42 1.28 -1.47 -6.54
CA VAL A 42 2.53 -1.89 -5.92
C VAL A 42 2.85 -3.35 -6.30
N PRO A 43 3.96 -3.62 -7.00
CA PRO A 43 4.31 -4.97 -7.48
C PRO A 43 4.91 -5.87 -6.39
N HIS A 44 4.50 -5.71 -5.13
CA HIS A 44 5.05 -6.44 -3.98
C HIS A 44 3.98 -7.29 -3.31
N ALA A 45 4.30 -8.56 -3.07
CA ALA A 45 3.39 -9.53 -2.46
C ALA A 45 3.21 -9.35 -0.94
N THR A 46 3.76 -8.29 -0.36
CA THR A 46 3.76 -8.01 1.08
C THR A 46 3.43 -6.54 1.41
N ALA A 47 2.82 -5.83 0.45
CA ALA A 47 2.42 -4.44 0.61
C ALA A 47 1.02 -4.22 0.02
N GLY A 48 0.33 -3.20 0.52
CA GLY A 48 -0.99 -2.80 0.08
C GLY A 48 -1.08 -1.28 -0.09
N LEU A 49 -2.13 -0.81 -0.74
CA LEU A 49 -2.47 0.60 -0.87
C LEU A 49 -3.81 0.86 -0.19
N ALA A 50 -3.87 1.93 0.61
CA ALA A 50 -5.06 2.32 1.35
C ALA A 50 -5.32 3.82 1.19
N ILE A 51 -6.60 4.19 1.10
CA ILE A 51 -7.03 5.58 1.24
C ILE A 51 -7.46 5.74 2.70
N ILE A 52 -6.65 6.43 3.48
CA ILE A 52 -6.90 6.71 4.89
C ILE A 52 -6.42 8.12 5.21
N GLU A 53 -6.90 8.66 6.32
CA GLU A 53 -6.31 9.87 6.89
C GLU A 53 -4.94 9.51 7.51
N THR A 54 -3.93 10.33 7.26
CA THR A 54 -2.58 10.14 7.82
C THR A 54 -2.24 11.32 8.73
N GLY A 55 -1.44 11.09 9.77
CA GLY A 55 -0.97 12.15 10.67
C GLY A 55 -1.91 12.48 11.83
N SER A 56 -3.07 11.82 11.91
CA SER A 56 -3.98 11.86 13.08
C SER A 56 -3.92 10.60 13.95
N GLY A 57 -3.03 9.65 13.63
CA GLY A 57 -2.88 8.36 14.31
C GLY A 57 -3.64 7.21 13.65
N SER A 58 -4.48 7.48 12.65
CA SER A 58 -5.19 6.45 11.88
C SER A 58 -4.24 5.45 11.18
N ASP A 59 -3.02 5.88 10.85
CA ASP A 59 -1.94 5.05 10.33
C ASP A 59 -1.42 4.05 11.37
N ASP A 60 -1.26 4.45 12.62
CA ASP A 60 -0.90 3.56 13.74
C ASP A 60 -2.06 2.61 14.07
N ASP A 61 -3.30 3.10 14.05
CA ASP A 61 -4.50 2.28 14.24
C ASP A 61 -4.66 1.22 13.14
N LEU A 62 -4.36 1.57 11.88
CA LEU A 62 -4.35 0.61 10.78
C LEU A 62 -3.33 -0.51 11.01
N LEU A 63 -2.10 -0.17 11.41
CA LEU A 63 -1.07 -1.17 11.73
C LEU A 63 -1.51 -2.05 12.90
N THR A 64 -2.09 -1.46 13.95
CA THR A 64 -2.64 -2.18 15.10
C THR A 64 -3.76 -3.15 14.69
N ALA A 65 -4.67 -2.71 13.81
CA ALA A 65 -5.75 -3.55 13.30
C ALA A 65 -5.23 -4.70 12.44
N ILE A 66 -4.22 -4.45 11.60
CA ILE A 66 -3.54 -5.49 10.82
C ILE A 66 -2.86 -6.50 11.75
N ASP A 67 -2.16 -6.05 12.79
CA ASP A 67 -1.51 -6.93 13.77
C ASP A 67 -2.52 -7.81 14.52
N ALA A 68 -3.70 -7.28 14.85
CA ALA A 68 -4.77 -8.05 15.48
C ALA A 68 -5.41 -9.07 14.53
N LEU A 69 -5.65 -8.69 13.27
CA LEU A 69 -6.29 -9.55 12.27
C LEU A 69 -5.34 -10.62 11.73
N LEU A 70 -4.08 -10.24 11.52
CA LEU A 70 -3.01 -11.03 10.92
C LEU A 70 -1.80 -11.06 11.89
N PRO A 71 -1.89 -11.79 13.02
CA PRO A 71 -0.80 -11.81 14.00
C PRO A 71 0.43 -12.55 13.48
N THR A 72 1.65 -12.15 13.87
CA THR A 72 2.92 -12.79 13.47
C THR A 72 3.22 -14.12 14.18
N ASP A 73 2.19 -14.84 14.64
CA ASP A 73 2.37 -16.10 15.33
C ASP A 73 2.66 -17.29 14.37
N ASN A 74 2.69 -18.50 14.92
CA ASN A 74 3.07 -19.69 14.18
C ASN A 74 1.94 -20.32 13.33
N ARG A 75 0.78 -19.65 13.17
CA ARG A 75 -0.37 -20.20 12.42
C ARG A 75 -0.14 -20.27 10.91
N TRP A 76 0.69 -19.39 10.36
CA TRP A 76 0.88 -19.25 8.92
C TRP A 76 1.63 -20.44 8.36
N ARG A 77 1.19 -21.01 7.23
CA ARG A 77 1.89 -22.12 6.55
C ARG A 77 3.19 -21.68 5.86
N HIS A 78 3.23 -20.45 5.36
CA HIS A 78 4.41 -19.87 4.73
C HIS A 78 5.55 -19.69 5.74
N ARG A 79 6.74 -20.23 5.44
CA ARG A 79 7.91 -20.24 6.35
C ARG A 79 9.24 -19.89 5.70
N HIS A 80 9.20 -19.26 4.53
CA HIS A 80 10.38 -18.53 4.07
C HIS A 80 10.56 -17.31 4.98
N GLY A 81 11.78 -16.79 5.15
CA GLY A 81 12.05 -15.58 5.94
C GLY A 81 11.88 -15.72 7.46
N SER A 82 11.49 -14.63 8.13
CA SER A 82 11.41 -14.56 9.60
C SER A 82 10.16 -15.28 10.13
N PRO A 83 10.19 -15.81 11.37
CA PRO A 83 9.01 -16.38 12.00
C PRO A 83 7.83 -15.40 11.96
N GLY A 84 6.68 -15.88 11.49
CA GLY A 84 5.46 -15.07 11.42
C GLY A 84 5.28 -14.25 10.15
N HIS A 85 6.32 -14.03 9.32
CA HIS A 85 6.21 -13.18 8.11
C HIS A 85 5.18 -13.72 7.11
N GLY A 86 4.80 -15.00 7.18
CA GLY A 86 3.73 -15.55 6.36
C GLY A 86 2.43 -14.72 6.36
N ARG A 87 2.16 -13.94 7.41
CA ARG A 87 1.07 -12.96 7.44
C ARG A 87 1.17 -11.88 6.35
N ASP A 88 2.38 -11.44 6.02
CA ASP A 88 2.62 -10.28 5.17
C ASP A 88 2.25 -10.65 3.74
N HIS A 89 2.37 -11.92 3.38
CA HIS A 89 1.87 -12.47 2.11
C HIS A 89 0.34 -12.59 2.04
N VAL A 90 -0.35 -12.52 3.18
CA VAL A 90 -1.82 -12.51 3.26
C VAL A 90 -2.36 -11.08 3.26
N LEU A 91 -1.59 -10.12 3.76
CA LEU A 91 -1.97 -8.70 3.82
C LEU A 91 -2.56 -8.15 2.50
N PRO A 92 -1.99 -8.41 1.30
CA PRO A 92 -2.55 -7.88 0.04
C PRO A 92 -3.97 -8.35 -0.28
N ALA A 93 -4.48 -9.41 0.36
CA ALA A 93 -5.88 -9.83 0.20
C ALA A 93 -6.85 -8.96 1.02
N PHE A 94 -6.36 -8.25 2.04
CA PHE A 94 -7.15 -7.36 2.91
C PHE A 94 -6.91 -5.88 2.58
N VAL A 95 -5.68 -5.53 2.21
CA VAL A 95 -5.29 -4.21 1.73
C VAL A 95 -4.75 -4.39 0.30
N PRO A 96 -5.61 -4.28 -0.72
CA PRO A 96 -5.23 -4.59 -2.10
C PRO A 96 -3.97 -3.84 -2.55
N PRO A 97 -3.10 -4.47 -3.37
CA PRO A 97 -1.87 -3.85 -3.85
C PRO A 97 -2.14 -2.84 -4.99
N TYR A 98 -3.36 -2.32 -5.08
CA TYR A 98 -3.74 -1.31 -6.07
C TYR A 98 -4.83 -0.39 -5.52
N ALA A 99 -4.88 0.83 -6.05
CA ALA A 99 -5.98 1.76 -5.89
C ALA A 99 -6.30 2.39 -7.24
N THR A 100 -7.59 2.66 -7.47
CA THR A 100 -8.04 3.44 -8.64
C THR A 100 -8.82 4.63 -8.10
N LEU A 101 -8.34 5.84 -8.40
CA LEU A 101 -8.91 7.09 -7.95
C LEU A 101 -9.40 7.92 -9.14
N PRO A 102 -10.50 8.66 -9.01
CA PRO A 102 -10.86 9.66 -9.99
C PRO A 102 -9.87 10.82 -9.95
N VAL A 103 -9.53 11.36 -11.13
CA VAL A 103 -8.93 12.68 -11.28
C VAL A 103 -10.06 13.60 -11.71
N LEU A 104 -10.28 14.67 -10.95
CA LEU A 104 -11.36 15.65 -11.09
C LEU A 104 -10.78 17.07 -11.02
#